data_AF-A0A357V7D6-F1
#
_entry.id   AF-A0A357V7D6-F1
#
_cell.length_a   1.000
_cell.length_b   1.000
_cell.length_c   1.000
_cell.angle_alpha   90.00
_cell.angle_beta   90.00
_cell.angle_gamma   90.00
#
_symmetry.space_group_name_H-M   'P 1'
#
loop_
_entity.id
_entity.type
_entity.pdbx_description
1 polymer ?
#
loop_
_entity_poly.entity_id
_entity_poly.type
_entity_poly.pdbx_seq_one_letter_code
_entity_poly.pdbx_strand_id
1 'polypeptide(L)' 'MYRYDEFDHAMVKDRVEQFRGQIARRMAGEMTEEQFRPLRLQNGLYLQLHAYMLRVAIPYG' A
#
# COMPACT_ATOMS: atom_id res chain seq x y z
N MET A 1 23.50 7.40 5.40
CA MET A 1 22.08 7.67 5.68
C MET A 1 21.44 8.29 4.44
N TYR A 2 20.47 7.59 3.84
CA TYR A 2 19.70 8.08 2.69
C TYR A 2 18.91 9.33 3.07
N ARG A 3 19.08 10.42 2.32
CA ARG A 3 18.34 11.66 2.55
C ARG A 3 17.18 11.69 1.57
N TYR A 4 15.97 11.46 2.10
CA TYR A 4 14.75 11.65 1.34
C TYR A 4 14.70 13.08 0.81
N ASP A 5 14.47 13.21 -0.49
CA ASP A 5 14.25 14.50 -1.14
C ASP A 5 12.75 14.73 -1.40
N GLU A 6 12.42 15.92 -1.92
CA GLU A 6 11.03 16.29 -2.21
C GLU A 6 10.37 15.36 -3.23
N PHE A 7 11.16 14.74 -4.12
CA PHE A 7 10.68 13.80 -5.11
C PHE A 7 10.26 12.48 -4.47
N ASP A 8 11.06 11.96 -3.54
CA ASP A 8 10.69 10.76 -2.78
C ASP A 8 9.40 10.97 -1.98
N HIS A 9 9.27 12.14 -1.34
CA HIS A 9 8.08 12.50 -0.58
C HIS A 9 6.83 12.58 -1.45
N ALA A 10 6.93 13.22 -2.63
CA ALA A 10 5.83 13.29 -3.59
C ALA A 10 5.43 11.89 -4.08
N MET A 11 6.41 11.06 -4.45
CA MET A 11 6.17 9.69 -4.92
C MET A 11 5.46 8.84 -3.87
N VAL A 12 5.85 8.94 -2.60
CA VAL A 12 5.19 8.21 -1.50
C VAL A 12 3.76 8.70 -1.32
N LYS A 13 3.52 10.02 -1.37
CA LYS A 13 2.19 10.59 -1.22
C LYS A 13 1.24 10.12 -2.33
N ASP A 14 1.69 10.15 -3.58
CA ASP A 14 0.89 9.71 -4.73
C ASP A 14 0.50 8.24 -4.61
N ARG A 15 1.45 7.38 -4.19
CA ARG A 15 1.17 5.96 -3.93
C ARG A 15 0.15 5.77 -2.81
N VAL A 16 0.24 6.55 -1.73
CA VAL A 16 -0.73 6.51 -0.62
C VAL A 16 -2.13 6.90 -1.08
N GLU A 17 -2.25 7.98 -1.87
CA GLU A 17 -3.54 8.43 -2.43
C GLU A 17 -4.15 7.36 -3.35
N GLN A 18 -3.34 6.77 -4.23
CA GLN A 18 -3.77 5.68 -5.11
C GLN A 18 -4.28 4.47 -4.31
N PHE A 19 -3.51 4.00 -3.32
CA PHE A 19 -3.88 2.83 -2.55
C PHE A 19 -5.12 3.06 -1.68
N ARG A 20 -5.28 4.29 -1.14
CA ARG A 20 -6.50 4.70 -0.43
C ARG A 20 -7.75 4.58 -1.31
N GLY A 21 -7.67 5.00 -2.58
CA GLY A 21 -8.77 4.86 -3.53
C GLY A 21 -9.08 3.39 -3.86
N GLN A 22 -8.07 2.52 -3.94
CA GLN A 22 -8.27 1.08 -4.14
C GLN A 22 -8.97 0.43 -2.93
N ILE A 23 -8.58 0.81 -1.71
CA ILE A 23 -9.25 0.35 -0.48
C ILE A 23 -10.70 0.82 -0.46
N ALA A 24 -10.97 2.10 -0.77
CA ALA A 24 -12.33 2.64 -0.77
C ALA A 24 -13.25 1.86 -1.72
N ARG A 25 -12.81 1.58 -2.95
CA ARG A 25 -13.55 0.77 -3.93
C ARG A 25 -13.82 -0.65 -3.44
N ARG A 26 -12.82 -1.30 -2.83
CA ARG A 26 -13.01 -2.62 -2.20
C ARG A 26 -14.07 -2.56 -1.10
N MET A 27 -14.00 -1.56 -0.22
CA MET A 27 -14.95 -1.40 0.88
C MET A 27 -16.37 -1.10 0.38
N ALA A 28 -16.50 -0.40 -0.75
CA ALA A 28 -17.77 -0.15 -1.44
C ALA A 28 -18.31 -1.37 -2.21
N GLY A 29 -17.55 -2.47 -2.30
CA GLY A 29 -17.92 -3.66 -3.08
C GLY A 29 -17.69 -3.52 -4.60
N GLU A 30 -17.11 -2.41 -5.05
CA GLU A 30 -16.79 -2.14 -6.46
C GLU A 30 -15.55 -2.89 -6.95
N MET A 31 -14.82 -3.55 -6.04
CA MET A 31 -13.63 -4.34 -6.33
C MET A 31 -13.63 -5.61 -5.49
N THR A 32 -13.48 -6.77 -6.13
CA THR A 32 -13.48 -8.07 -5.44
C THR A 32 -12.19 -8.29 -4.65
N GLU A 33 -12.21 -9.21 -3.67
CA GLU A 33 -10.98 -9.61 -2.95
C GLU A 33 -9.89 -10.12 -3.90
N GLU A 34 -10.28 -10.86 -4.94
CA GLU A 34 -9.33 -11.41 -5.92
C GLU A 34 -8.64 -10.31 -6.72
N GLN A 35 -9.38 -9.29 -7.15
CA GLN A 35 -8.85 -8.11 -7.83
C GLN A 35 -7.98 -7.25 -6.90
N PHE A 36 -8.34 -7.16 -5.62
CA PHE A 36 -7.60 -6.38 -4.64
C PHE A 36 -6.32 -7.07 -4.15
N ARG A 37 -6.27 -8.41 -4.15
CA ARG A 37 -5.13 -9.21 -3.69
C ARG A 37 -3.78 -8.75 -4.27
N PRO A 38 -3.58 -8.63 -5.59
CA PRO A 38 -2.30 -8.16 -6.13
C PRO A 38 -1.97 -6.72 -5.71
N LEU A 39 -2.96 -5.84 -5.62
CA LEU A 39 -2.78 -4.42 -5.25
C LEU A 39 -2.28 -4.26 -3.82
N ARG A 40 -2.86 -5.01 -2.87
CA ARG A 40 -2.40 -4.97 -1.48
C ARG A 40 -1.00 -5.57 -1.30
N LEU A 41 -0.68 -6.64 -2.04
CA LEU A 41 0.65 -7.28 -1.98
C LEU A 41 1.75 -6.36 -2.51
N GLN A 42 1.49 -5.63 -3.60
CA GLN A 42 2.42 -4.62 -4.14
C GLN A 42 2.68 -3.48 -3.13
N ASN A 43 1.69 -3.15 -2.30
CA ASN A 43 1.80 -2.16 -1.23
C ASN A 43 2.29 -2.75 0.12
N GLY A 44 2.78 -4.00 0.13
CA GLY A 44 3.31 -4.65 1.32
C GLY A 44 2.26 -5.06 2.36
N LEU A 45 0.96 -5.08 1.99
CA LEU A 45 -0.13 -5.47 2.88
C LEU A 45 -0.56 -6.92 2.61
N TYR A 46 -0.22 -7.80 3.56
CA TYR A 46 -0.51 -9.22 3.55
C TYR A 46 -1.74 -9.52 4.40
N LEU A 47 -2.55 -10.50 4.00
CA LEU A 47 -3.62 -11.05 4.82
C LEU A 47 -3.14 -12.40 5.35
N GLN A 48 -2.83 -12.46 6.63
CA GLN A 48 -2.63 -13.70 7.37
C GLN A 48 -4.01 -14.18 7.85
N LEU A 49 -4.18 -15.50 8.07
CA LEU A 49 -5.45 -16.19 8.39
C LEU A 49 -6.49 -15.39 9.18
N HIS A 50 -6.07 -14.57 10.15
CA HIS A 50 -6.98 -13.80 11.00
C HIS A 50 -6.76 -12.28 10.99
N ALA A 51 -5.73 -11.76 10.29
CA ALA A 51 -5.37 -10.34 10.37
C ALA A 51 -4.47 -9.86 9.22
N TYR A 52 -4.42 -8.54 9.03
CA TYR A 52 -3.48 -7.93 8.10
C TYR A 52 -2.09 -7.74 8.72
N MET A 53 -1.05 -7.99 7.94
CA MET A 53 0.33 -7.62 8.23
C MET A 53 0.82 -6.56 7.24
N LEU A 54 1.42 -5.49 7.76
CA LEU A 54 2.05 -4.44 6.95
C LEU A 54 3.57 -4.62 6.92
N ARG A 55 4.14 -4.77 5.73
CA ARG A 55 5.58 -4.75 5.50
C ARG A 55 6.01 -3.33 5.13
N VAL A 56 6.91 -2.77 5.93
CA VAL A 56 7.50 -1.44 5.69
C VAL A 56 8.96 -1.62 5.32
N ALA A 57 9.37 -1.04 4.19
CA ALA A 57 10.79 -0.94 3.83
C ALA A 57 11.40 0.23 4.61
N ILE A 58 12.34 -0.07 5.51
CA ILE A 58 13.11 0.94 6.25
C ILE A 58 14.51 0.95 5.62
N PRO A 59 15.00 2.09 5.10
CA PRO A 59 16.37 2.17 4.61
C PRO A 59 17.33 1.97 5.79
N TYR A 60 18.23 1.00 5.66
CA TYR A 60 19.37 0.89 6.58
C TYR A 60 20.30 2.08 6.31
N GLY A 61 20.62 2.83 7.37
CA GLY A 61 21.40 4.06 7.30
C GLY A 61 22.81 3.86 6.76
#